data_AF-A0A7J6Q0F5-F1
#
_entry.id   AF-A0A7J6Q0F5-F1
#
_cell.length_a   1.000
_cell.length_b   1.000
_cell.length_c   1.000
_cell.angle_alpha   90.00
_cell.angle_beta   90.00
_cell.angle_gamma   90.00
#
_symmetry.space_group_name_H-M   'P 1'
#
loop_
_entity.id
_entity.type
_entity.pdbx_description
1 polymer ?
#
loop_
_entity_poly.entity_id
_entity_poly.type
_entity_poly.pdbx_seq_one_letter_code
_entity_poly.pdbx_strand_id
1 'polypeptide(L)'
;FPVSAVNLYSGLQVAVTSGEGPPLHLPSRREIIQSQRCDPTLSEIIQQLPRSGDDSFYRLDPIDGALMMVAPYPDAWDIPEDVEKLVIPVDHQLTFLRYFHIQPDSAHRGREATLSSIGRSFWWNNLARSVKKFCKHCLGCQLRKKSGDQKVGRLRTSIYTKPFSALGIDLIEMPAGK
;
A
#
# COMPACT_ATOMS: atom_id res chain seq x y z
N PHE A 1 -20.68 -7.78 15.79
CA PHE A 1 -19.58 -8.19 16.70
C PHE A 1 -19.96 -9.54 17.31
N PRO A 2 -19.07 -10.53 17.49
CA PRO A 2 -17.60 -10.45 17.64
C PRO A 2 -16.85 -10.95 16.38
N VAL A 3 -15.79 -10.28 15.90
CA VAL A 3 -14.36 -10.36 16.27
C VAL A 3 -13.83 -11.78 16.46
N SER A 4 -13.26 -12.35 15.39
CA SER A 4 -12.11 -13.26 15.45
C SER A 4 -11.29 -13.11 14.17
N ALA A 5 -10.74 -11.90 13.96
CA ALA A 5 -9.61 -11.73 13.05
C ALA A 5 -8.37 -12.22 13.79
N VAL A 6 -8.15 -13.53 13.74
CA VAL A 6 -6.92 -14.16 14.22
C VAL A 6 -5.75 -13.45 13.55
N ASN A 7 -4.76 -13.11 14.37
CA ASN A 7 -3.65 -12.23 14.08
C ASN A 7 -2.68 -12.87 13.06
N LEU A 8 -3.06 -12.92 11.77
CA LEU A 8 -2.32 -13.58 10.68
C LEU A 8 -0.98 -12.91 10.30
N TYR A 9 -0.55 -11.88 11.02
CA TYR A 9 0.68 -11.13 10.72
C TYR A 9 1.72 -11.18 11.86
N SER A 10 1.51 -12.02 12.87
CA SER A 10 2.31 -12.03 14.11
C SER A 10 3.60 -12.85 14.07
N GLY A 11 4.10 -13.25 12.88
CA GLY A 11 5.27 -14.13 12.81
C GLY A 11 6.20 -14.05 11.61
N LEU A 12 6.04 -13.11 10.66
CA LEU A 12 6.92 -13.10 9.47
C LEU A 12 8.02 -12.04 9.56
N GLN A 13 9.16 -12.44 10.14
CA GLN A 13 10.46 -11.83 9.83
C GLN A 13 10.82 -12.20 8.39
N VAL A 14 10.58 -11.30 7.43
CA VAL A 14 10.93 -11.54 6.03
C VAL A 14 12.33 -11.01 5.78
N ALA A 15 13.32 -11.89 5.86
CA ALA A 15 14.73 -11.58 5.64
C ALA A 15 14.93 -10.73 4.36
N VAL A 16 15.61 -9.59 4.54
CA VAL A 16 16.13 -8.79 3.44
C VAL A 16 17.48 -9.39 3.09
N THR A 17 17.53 -10.18 2.02
CA THR A 17 18.78 -10.42 1.31
C THR A 17 18.61 -9.95 -0.12
N SER A 18 19.54 -9.10 -0.51
CA SER A 18 19.76 -8.63 -1.87
C SER A 18 19.56 -9.76 -2.88
N GLY A 19 18.64 -9.59 -3.83
CA GLY A 19 18.75 -10.23 -5.15
C GLY A 19 17.99 -11.52 -5.43
N GLU A 20 17.51 -12.31 -4.47
CA GLU A 20 16.89 -13.62 -4.80
C GLU A 20 15.70 -13.96 -3.90
N GLY A 21 14.54 -13.38 -4.19
CA GLY A 21 13.25 -13.95 -3.80
C GLY A 21 12.62 -14.62 -5.02
N PRO A 22 11.81 -15.69 -4.86
CA PRO A 22 11.06 -16.24 -5.98
C PRO A 22 10.26 -15.12 -6.67
N PRO A 23 10.14 -15.14 -8.00
CA PRO A 23 9.42 -14.10 -8.72
C PRO A 23 8.03 -13.94 -8.09
N LEU A 24 7.73 -12.70 -7.68
CA LEU A 24 6.41 -12.36 -7.20
C LEU A 24 5.46 -12.48 -8.39
N HIS A 25 4.80 -13.62 -8.50
CA HIS A 25 3.80 -13.87 -9.52
C HIS A 25 2.42 -13.60 -8.92
N LEU A 26 1.64 -12.74 -9.58
CA LEU A 26 0.24 -12.56 -9.21
C LEU A 26 -0.54 -13.82 -9.61
N PRO A 27 -1.48 -14.29 -8.77
CA PRO A 27 -2.36 -15.38 -9.15
C PRO A 27 -3.13 -15.01 -10.43
N SER A 28 -3.36 -16.01 -11.26
CA SER A 28 -4.19 -15.86 -12.44
C SER A 28 -5.63 -15.49 -12.03
N ARG A 29 -6.34 -14.81 -12.94
CA ARG A 29 -7.74 -14.44 -12.72
C ARG A 29 -8.61 -15.64 -12.35
N ARG A 30 -8.36 -16.81 -12.98
CA ARG A 30 -9.07 -18.06 -12.68
C ARG A 30 -8.84 -18.55 -11.23
N GLU A 31 -7.61 -18.48 -10.73
CA GLU A 31 -7.29 -18.85 -9.34
C GLU A 31 -7.96 -17.90 -8.34
N ILE A 32 -7.99 -16.60 -8.65
CA ILE A 32 -8.71 -15.61 -7.84
C ILE A 32 -10.20 -15.96 -7.79
N ILE A 33 -10.84 -16.24 -8.93
CA ILE A 33 -12.27 -16.61 -8.99
C ILE A 33 -12.56 -17.88 -8.18
N GLN A 34 -11.71 -18.90 -8.28
CA GLN A 34 -11.86 -20.10 -7.48
C GLN A 34 -11.78 -19.79 -5.98
N SER A 35 -10.82 -18.95 -5.60
CA SER A 35 -10.61 -18.56 -4.20
C SER A 35 -11.75 -17.69 -3.66
N GLN A 36 -12.36 -16.83 -4.50
CA GLN A 36 -13.57 -16.07 -4.15
C GLN A 36 -14.73 -16.99 -3.77
N ARG A 37 -14.90 -18.12 -4.46
CA ARG A 37 -15.97 -19.09 -4.19
C ARG A 37 -15.71 -19.95 -2.94
N CYS A 38 -14.44 -20.14 -2.61
CA CYS A 38 -14.04 -20.88 -1.41
C CYS A 38 -13.97 -20.00 -0.15
N ASP A 39 -13.89 -18.68 -0.30
CA ASP A 39 -13.92 -17.74 0.82
C ASP A 39 -15.35 -17.65 1.40
N PRO A 40 -15.56 -17.95 2.70
CA PRO A 40 -16.89 -18.00 3.29
C PRO A 40 -17.59 -16.62 3.26
N THR A 41 -16.84 -15.52 3.39
CA THR A 41 -17.41 -14.17 3.38
C THR A 41 -17.80 -13.73 1.97
N LEU A 42 -16.95 -14.03 0.97
CA LEU A 42 -17.23 -13.65 -0.42
C LEU A 42 -18.29 -14.56 -1.04
N SER A 43 -18.30 -15.85 -0.72
CA SER A 43 -19.32 -16.78 -1.20
C SER A 43 -20.71 -16.44 -0.69
N GLU A 44 -20.85 -15.94 0.54
CA GLU A 44 -22.11 -15.41 1.06
C GLU A 44 -22.58 -14.21 0.24
N ILE A 45 -21.68 -13.25 -0.04
CA ILE A 45 -21.98 -12.09 -0.90
C ILE A 45 -22.43 -12.57 -2.29
N ILE A 46 -21.69 -13.50 -2.91
CA ILE A 46 -21.99 -14.05 -4.24
C ILE A 46 -23.39 -14.69 -4.28
N GLN A 47 -23.79 -15.40 -3.22
CA GLN A 47 -25.10 -16.05 -3.14
C GLN A 47 -26.26 -15.07 -2.95
N GLN A 48 -26.02 -13.97 -2.23
CA GLN A 48 -27.04 -12.97 -1.90
C GLN A 48 -27.20 -11.89 -2.98
N LEU A 49 -26.31 -11.86 -3.97
CA LEU A 49 -26.37 -10.87 -5.04
C LEU A 49 -27.65 -11.02 -5.89
N PRO A 50 -28.40 -9.91 -6.14
CA PRO A 50 -29.56 -9.95 -7.00
C PRO A 50 -29.12 -10.33 -8.42
N ARG A 51 -29.87 -11.23 -9.07
CA ARG A 51 -29.60 -11.68 -10.45
C ARG A 51 -29.77 -10.58 -11.50
N SER A 52 -30.44 -9.48 -11.13
CA SER A 52 -30.71 -8.33 -11.98
C SER A 52 -30.03 -7.12 -11.38
N GLY A 53 -29.39 -6.30 -12.22
CA GLY A 53 -28.49 -5.19 -11.88
C GLY A 53 -29.12 -4.08 -11.05
N ASP A 54 -29.37 -4.39 -9.78
CA ASP A 54 -29.71 -3.42 -8.74
C ASP A 54 -28.47 -2.60 -8.36
N ASP A 55 -28.67 -1.52 -7.61
CA ASP A 55 -27.66 -0.54 -7.17
C ASP A 55 -26.72 -1.10 -6.07
N SER A 56 -26.26 -2.33 -6.26
CA SER A 56 -25.33 -3.04 -5.40
C SER A 56 -23.89 -2.64 -5.69
N PHE A 57 -23.11 -2.41 -4.64
CA PHE A 57 -21.66 -2.17 -4.72
C PHE A 57 -20.86 -3.37 -5.25
N TYR A 58 -21.49 -4.55 -5.39
CA TYR A 58 -20.87 -5.73 -5.96
C TYR A 58 -21.68 -6.26 -7.14
N ARG A 59 -20.97 -6.78 -8.14
CA ARG A 59 -21.54 -7.45 -9.31
C ARG A 59 -20.69 -8.65 -9.68
N LEU A 60 -21.28 -9.58 -10.42
CA LEU A 60 -20.54 -10.67 -11.04
C LEU A 60 -20.21 -10.29 -12.48
N ASP A 61 -18.97 -10.52 -12.89
CA ASP A 61 -18.57 -10.40 -14.29
C ASP A 61 -19.40 -11.38 -15.14
N PRO A 62 -20.09 -10.91 -16.20
CA PRO A 62 -20.97 -11.76 -17.00
C PRO A 62 -20.23 -12.81 -17.83
N ILE A 63 -18.92 -12.68 -18.02
CA ILE A 63 -18.10 -13.56 -18.86
C ILE A 63 -17.56 -14.73 -18.04
N ASP A 64 -16.95 -14.44 -16.89
CA ASP A 64 -16.25 -15.45 -16.09
C ASP A 64 -16.74 -15.60 -14.65
N GLY A 65 -17.71 -14.79 -14.23
CA GLY A 65 -18.32 -14.85 -12.92
C GLY A 65 -17.38 -14.41 -11.80
N ALA A 66 -16.37 -13.59 -12.10
CA ALA A 66 -15.55 -12.95 -11.08
C ALA A 66 -16.38 -11.97 -10.25
N LEU A 67 -16.17 -11.97 -8.94
CA LEU A 67 -16.76 -10.95 -8.06
C LEU A 67 -16.02 -9.63 -8.26
N MET A 68 -16.78 -8.62 -8.69
CA MET A 68 -16.33 -7.26 -8.95
C MET A 68 -17.00 -6.31 -7.95
N MET A 69 -16.28 -5.28 -7.55
CA MET A 69 -16.79 -4.15 -6.78
C MET A 69 -16.97 -2.97 -7.73
N VAL A 70 -18.17 -2.39 -7.75
CA VAL A 70 -18.49 -1.16 -8.51
C VAL A 70 -18.52 -0.02 -7.50
N ALA A 71 -17.54 0.87 -7.60
CA ALA A 71 -17.45 1.98 -6.67
C ALA A 71 -18.59 2.97 -6.95
N PRO A 72 -19.49 3.24 -5.99
CA PRO A 72 -20.63 4.13 -6.19
C PRO A 72 -20.26 5.62 -6.22
N TYR A 73 -19.03 5.93 -5.80
CA TYR A 73 -18.51 7.28 -5.68
C TYR A 73 -17.06 7.29 -6.15
N PRO A 74 -16.57 8.43 -6.67
CA PRO A 74 -15.15 8.62 -6.90
C PRO A 74 -14.46 8.40 -5.56
N ASP A 75 -13.60 7.39 -5.49
CA ASP A 75 -12.82 7.21 -4.28
C ASP A 75 -11.81 8.36 -4.15
N ALA A 76 -11.15 8.46 -2.99
CA ALA A 76 -10.25 9.55 -2.65
C ALA A 76 -9.01 9.71 -3.58
N TRP A 77 -8.92 8.99 -4.71
CA TRP A 77 -7.78 8.94 -5.62
C TRP A 77 -8.13 9.36 -7.05
N ASP A 78 -9.18 10.15 -7.24
CA ASP A 78 -9.65 10.63 -8.56
C ASP A 78 -9.93 9.50 -9.54
N ILE A 79 -10.34 8.33 -9.02
CA ILE A 79 -10.80 7.21 -9.85
C ILE A 79 -12.21 7.54 -10.31
N PRO A 80 -12.52 7.43 -11.62
CA PRO A 80 -13.86 7.69 -12.15
C PRO A 80 -14.94 6.90 -11.41
N GLU A 81 -16.15 7.45 -11.38
CA GLU A 81 -17.35 6.71 -10.98
C GLU A 81 -17.52 5.46 -11.88
N ASP A 82 -18.15 4.42 -11.33
CA ASP A 82 -18.46 3.16 -12.02
C ASP A 82 -17.26 2.31 -12.49
N VAL A 83 -16.06 2.53 -11.96
CA VAL A 83 -14.92 1.64 -12.23
C VAL A 83 -15.11 0.31 -11.50
N GLU A 84 -15.16 -0.77 -12.29
CA GLU A 84 -15.20 -2.14 -11.78
C GLU A 84 -13.82 -2.59 -11.29
N LYS A 85 -13.77 -3.12 -10.07
CA LYS A 85 -12.53 -3.58 -9.43
C LYS A 85 -12.66 -5.03 -9.01
N LEU A 86 -11.67 -5.84 -9.36
CA LEU A 86 -11.66 -7.25 -8.98
C LEU A 86 -11.50 -7.40 -7.47
N VAL A 87 -12.42 -8.14 -6.84
CA VAL A 87 -12.37 -8.39 -5.40
C VAL A 87 -11.31 -9.44 -5.09
N ILE A 88 -10.31 -9.10 -4.28
CA ILE A 88 -9.21 -10.01 -3.93
C ILE A 88 -9.52 -10.73 -2.60
N PRO A 89 -9.65 -12.07 -2.60
CA PRO A 89 -9.87 -12.84 -1.38
C PRO A 89 -8.65 -12.80 -0.45
N VAL A 90 -8.86 -13.13 0.83
CA VAL A 90 -7.90 -12.89 1.91
C VAL A 90 -6.56 -13.59 1.68
N ASP A 91 -6.59 -14.79 1.10
CA ASP A 91 -5.41 -15.61 0.77
C ASP A 91 -4.45 -14.92 -0.20
N HIS A 92 -4.96 -14.16 -1.17
CA HIS A 92 -4.14 -13.50 -2.20
C HIS A 92 -3.70 -12.08 -1.82
N GLN A 93 -4.33 -11.45 -0.82
CA GLN A 93 -4.03 -10.06 -0.45
C GLN A 93 -2.55 -9.81 -0.14
N LEU A 94 -1.88 -10.74 0.54
CA LEU A 94 -0.45 -10.60 0.85
C LEU A 94 0.41 -10.63 -0.41
N THR A 95 0.08 -11.48 -1.37
CA THR A 95 0.79 -11.58 -2.66
C THR A 95 0.68 -10.28 -3.44
N PHE A 96 -0.52 -9.70 -3.51
CA PHE A 96 -0.74 -8.38 -4.12
C PHE A 96 0.04 -7.28 -3.41
N LEU A 97 -0.02 -7.22 -2.07
CA LEU A 97 0.73 -6.22 -1.29
C LEU A 97 2.24 -6.32 -1.53
N ARG A 98 2.79 -7.55 -1.60
CA ARG A 98 4.21 -7.77 -1.92
C ARG A 98 4.52 -7.32 -3.34
N TYR A 99 3.72 -7.71 -4.32
CA TYR A 99 3.93 -7.39 -5.73
C TYR A 99 4.00 -5.86 -5.94
N PHE A 100 2.95 -5.13 -5.55
CA PHE A 100 2.86 -3.69 -5.77
C PHE A 100 3.76 -2.82 -4.87
N HIS A 101 4.41 -3.40 -3.86
CA HIS A 101 5.32 -2.68 -2.96
C HIS A 101 6.79 -3.03 -3.19
N ILE A 102 7.12 -4.32 -3.34
CA ILE A 102 8.50 -4.82 -3.27
C ILE A 102 9.13 -5.00 -4.66
N GLN A 103 8.35 -4.99 -5.75
CA GLN A 103 8.94 -5.20 -7.08
C GLN A 103 10.13 -4.25 -7.36
N PRO A 104 11.14 -4.70 -8.11
CA PRO A 104 12.38 -3.94 -8.33
C PRO A 104 12.14 -2.54 -8.92
N ASP A 105 11.16 -2.41 -9.80
CA ASP A 105 10.70 -1.16 -10.43
C ASP A 105 9.92 -0.25 -9.47
N SER A 106 9.36 -0.83 -8.41
CA SER A 106 8.48 -0.16 -7.46
C SER A 106 9.25 0.50 -6.33
N ALA A 107 10.58 0.31 -6.21
CA ALA A 107 11.47 1.01 -5.28
C ALA A 107 10.91 1.15 -3.84
N HIS A 108 10.13 0.18 -3.36
CA HIS A 108 9.40 0.28 -2.09
C HIS A 108 8.50 1.54 -1.99
N ARG A 109 7.65 1.72 -3.02
CA ARG A 109 6.65 2.78 -3.13
C ARG A 109 6.00 3.07 -1.79
N GLY A 110 5.87 4.35 -1.49
CA GLY A 110 5.18 4.83 -0.30
C GLY A 110 3.74 4.35 -0.24
N ARG A 111 3.14 4.42 0.95
CA ARG A 111 1.76 3.98 1.23
C ARG A 111 0.76 4.42 0.15
N GLU A 112 0.80 5.68 -0.24
CA GLU A 112 -0.19 6.28 -1.14
C GLU A 112 0.00 5.80 -2.58
N ALA A 113 1.25 5.69 -3.04
CA ALA A 113 1.55 5.14 -4.35
C ALA A 113 1.16 3.65 -4.47
N THR A 114 1.43 2.84 -3.44
CA THR A 114 1.00 1.43 -3.42
C THR A 114 -0.52 1.32 -3.36
N LEU A 115 -1.18 2.14 -2.55
CA LEU A 115 -2.64 2.15 -2.44
C LEU A 115 -3.31 2.57 -3.75
N SER A 116 -2.82 3.63 -4.42
CA SER A 116 -3.33 4.07 -5.72
C SER A 116 -3.11 2.99 -6.79
N SER A 117 -1.94 2.33 -6.81
CA SER A 117 -1.66 1.28 -7.79
C SER A 117 -2.59 0.08 -7.67
N ILE A 118 -2.86 -0.37 -6.44
CA ILE A 118 -3.77 -1.49 -6.19
C ILE A 118 -5.22 -1.04 -6.45
N GLY A 119 -5.59 0.13 -5.90
CA GLY A 119 -6.96 0.65 -5.91
C GLY A 119 -7.50 0.99 -7.29
N ARG A 120 -6.67 1.08 -8.33
CA ARG A 120 -7.12 1.29 -9.72
C ARG A 120 -7.88 0.11 -10.31
N SER A 121 -7.54 -1.12 -9.92
CA SER A 121 -8.08 -2.33 -10.56
C SER A 121 -8.51 -3.41 -9.57
N PHE A 122 -8.10 -3.30 -8.30
CA PHE A 122 -8.32 -4.32 -7.30
C PHE A 122 -8.93 -3.72 -6.04
N TRP A 123 -9.74 -4.52 -5.35
CA TRP A 123 -10.41 -4.10 -4.13
C TRP A 123 -10.49 -5.23 -3.10
N TRP A 124 -10.44 -4.87 -1.83
CA TRP A 124 -10.88 -5.72 -0.72
C TRP A 124 -11.22 -4.85 0.49
N ASN A 125 -11.97 -5.41 1.43
CA ASN A 125 -12.34 -4.70 2.64
C ASN A 125 -11.09 -4.28 3.43
N ASN A 126 -11.04 -3.01 3.87
CA ASN A 126 -9.90 -2.44 4.58
C ASN A 126 -8.57 -2.41 3.78
N LEU A 127 -8.62 -2.28 2.44
CA LEU A 127 -7.43 -2.13 1.57
C LEU A 127 -6.42 -1.09 2.10
N ALA A 128 -6.87 0.13 2.40
CA ALA A 128 -6.00 1.21 2.88
C ALA A 128 -5.30 0.86 4.21
N ARG A 129 -6.00 0.18 5.13
CA ARG A 129 -5.44 -0.29 6.40
C ARG A 129 -4.40 -1.38 6.17
N SER A 130 -4.67 -2.31 5.26
CA SER A 130 -3.77 -3.41 4.88
C SER A 130 -2.47 -2.86 4.29
N VAL A 131 -2.56 -1.94 3.34
CA VAL A 131 -1.38 -1.25 2.76
C VAL A 131 -0.60 -0.49 3.83
N LYS A 132 -1.28 0.31 4.67
CA LYS A 132 -0.61 1.05 5.77
C LYS A 132 0.14 0.11 6.70
N LYS A 133 -0.48 -1.01 7.10
CA LYS A 133 0.15 -2.02 7.98
C LYS A 133 1.35 -2.64 7.28
N PHE A 134 1.22 -3.02 6.02
CA PHE A 134 2.30 -3.66 5.26
C PHE A 134 3.52 -2.74 5.09
N CYS A 135 3.33 -1.52 4.59
CA CYS A 135 4.43 -0.56 4.40
C CYS A 135 5.11 -0.18 5.74
N LYS A 136 4.36 -0.17 6.86
CA LYS A 136 4.93 0.09 8.19
C LYS A 136 5.92 -1.00 8.63
N HIS A 137 5.66 -2.26 8.28
CA HIS A 137 6.46 -3.42 8.69
C HIS A 137 7.45 -3.89 7.61
N CYS A 138 7.55 -3.18 6.49
CA CYS A 138 8.53 -3.51 5.46
C CYS A 138 9.95 -3.17 5.94
N LEU A 139 10.79 -4.19 6.10
CA LEU A 139 12.18 -4.03 6.52
C LEU A 139 12.99 -3.16 5.55
N GLY A 140 12.79 -3.32 4.23
CA GLY A 140 13.45 -2.46 3.24
C GLY A 140 13.11 -0.98 3.38
N CYS A 141 11.86 -0.64 3.74
CA CYS A 141 11.48 0.73 4.07
C CYS A 141 12.06 1.20 5.40
N GLN A 142 12.04 0.34 6.42
CA GLN A 142 12.54 0.67 7.75
C GLN A 142 14.04 0.94 7.75
N LEU A 143 14.83 0.16 7.03
CA LEU A 143 16.28 0.33 6.90
C LEU A 143 16.66 1.61 6.12
N ARG A 144 15.87 1.99 5.11
CA ARG A 144 16.09 3.23 4.34
C ARG A 144 15.65 4.49 5.09
N LYS A 145 14.60 4.39 5.90
CA LYS A 145 14.19 5.51 6.76
C LYS A 145 15.28 5.72 7.80
N LYS A 146 16.04 6.81 7.67
CA LYS A 146 16.89 7.27 8.76
C LYS A 146 16.02 7.37 10.01
N SER A 147 16.35 6.60 11.04
CA SER A 147 15.73 6.68 12.35
C SER A 147 15.71 8.15 12.75
N GLY A 148 14.54 8.69 13.08
CA GLY A 148 14.34 10.09 13.47
C GLY A 148 15.01 10.50 14.76
N ASP A 149 16.07 9.80 15.18
CA ASP A 149 17.05 10.29 16.13
C ASP A 149 18.10 11.09 15.36
N GLN A 150 17.65 12.05 14.54
CA GLN A 150 18.44 13.26 14.44
C GLN A 150 18.48 13.77 15.87
N LYS A 151 19.61 13.58 16.55
CA LYS A 151 19.91 14.33 17.77
C LYS A 151 19.57 15.76 17.43
N VAL A 152 18.42 16.23 17.88
CA VAL A 152 17.96 17.58 17.57
C VAL A 152 18.96 18.42 18.30
N GLY A 153 20.00 18.86 17.58
CA GLY A 153 21.08 19.63 18.16
C GLY A 153 20.39 20.78 18.85
N ARG A 154 20.53 20.89 20.18
CA ARG A 154 19.86 21.93 20.94
C ARG A 154 20.34 23.25 20.34
N LEU A 155 19.51 23.89 19.53
CA LEU A 155 19.82 25.18 18.93
C LEU A 155 20.04 26.14 20.09
N ARG A 156 21.31 26.50 20.32
CA ARG A 156 21.68 27.54 21.26
C ARG A 156 21.83 28.80 20.43
N THR A 157 20.84 29.69 20.51
CA THR A 157 21.00 31.06 20.05
C THR A 157 21.95 31.77 21.01
N SER A 158 23.17 32.05 20.55
CA SER A 158 24.10 32.91 21.26
C SER A 158 23.54 34.34 21.27
N ILE A 159 23.29 34.90 22.45
CA ILE A 159 22.89 36.30 22.61
C ILE A 159 24.16 37.14 22.68
N TYR A 160 24.30 38.08 21.75
CA TYR A 160 25.44 38.98 21.65
C TYR A 160 25.05 40.37 22.15
N THR A 161 25.74 40.86 23.19
CA THR A 161 25.37 42.12 23.88
C THR A 161 26.18 43.34 23.43
N LYS A 162 27.18 43.14 22.55
CA LYS A 162 28.09 44.19 22.06
C LYS A 162 28.35 44.05 20.56
N PRO A 163 28.57 45.15 19.83
CA PRO A 163 29.02 45.11 18.44
C PRO A 163 30.33 44.31 18.30
N PHE A 164 30.49 43.58 17.19
CA PHE A 164 31.68 42.77 16.87
C PHE A 164 32.03 41.66 17.87
N SER A 165 31.11 41.25 18.74
CA SER A 165 31.37 40.21 19.76
C SER A 165 31.33 38.77 19.22
N ALA A 166 30.87 38.57 17.98
CA ALA A 166 30.99 37.31 17.26
C ALA A 166 31.10 37.55 15.75
N LEU A 167 31.87 36.68 15.09
CA LEU A 167 32.08 36.69 13.66
C LEU A 167 31.77 35.29 13.10
N GLY A 168 30.81 35.21 12.18
CA GLY A 168 30.56 34.01 11.38
C GLY A 168 31.26 34.14 10.04
N ILE A 169 32.16 33.20 9.72
CA ILE A 169 32.89 33.16 8.45
C ILE A 169 32.43 31.92 7.71
N ASP A 170 32.02 32.09 6.46
CA ASP A 170 31.73 31.00 5.54
C ASP A 170 32.61 31.16 4.30
N LEU A 171 33.10 30.04 3.76
CA LEU A 171 33.95 30.02 2.57
C LEU A 171 33.15 29.48 1.40
N ILE A 172 33.04 30.28 0.35
CA ILE A 172 32.40 29.87 -0.90
C ILE A 172 33.46 29.91 -2.00
N GLU A 173 33.63 28.78 -2.69
CA GLU A 173 34.43 28.72 -3.90
C GLU A 173 33.57 29.17 -5.09
N MET A 174 34.02 30.21 -5.79
CA MET A 174 33.37 30.70 -6.99
C MET A 174 34.01 30.03 -8.23
N PRO A 175 33.20 29.64 -9.23
CA PRO A 175 33.74 29.12 -10.48
C PRO A 175 34.53 30.19 -11.23
N ALA A 176 35.60 29.79 -11.93
CA ALA A 176 36.40 30.68 -12.75
C ALA A 176 35.51 31.33 -13.84
N GLY A 177 35.49 32.66 -13.87
CA GLY A 177 34.77 33.42 -14.89
C GLY A 177 35.27 33.06 -16.30
N LYS A 178 34.35 32.92 -17.24
CA LYS A 178 34.68 32.85 -18.68
C LYS A 178 35.19 34.21 -19.17
#